data_AF-A0A1W1HNI2-F1
#
_entry.id   AF-A0A1W1HNI2-F1
#
_cell.length_a   1.000
_cell.length_b   1.000
_cell.length_c   1.000
_cell.angle_alpha   90.00
_cell.angle_beta   90.00
_cell.angle_gamma   90.00
#
_symmetry.space_group_name_H-M   'P 1'
#
loop_
_entity.id
_entity.type
_entity.pdbx_description
1 polymer ?
#
loop_
_entity_poly.entity_id
_entity_poly.type
_entity_poly.pdbx_seq_one_letter_code
_entity_poly.pdbx_strand_id
1 'polypeptide(L)'
;MVLDDVTSSFDAGHQFALMDALRTLLQYGAAPDGLQFIILSHDTSLEKYFDKLNGTTDWHHQKLQGMPPKGRLMVSAQEADRLKAQAQQHLHAGQVDIGAPFLRQYLEYKLGQIISKLEVPVPPDYTTRGDRRTLSTYIDAITDAVTLYQAAGRCVMSAQQISELQNHHAPSIVGNFIRHYETGAGTPFNAYALLGVLQSINDLADCFTYVDPAKGRKQYYRRLDRH
;
A
#
# COMPACT_ATOMS: atom_id res chain seq x y z
N MET A 1 -20.92 -14.71 -18.02
CA MET A 1 -21.41 -14.88 -16.64
C MET A 1 -20.26 -14.61 -15.68
N VAL A 2 -20.51 -13.88 -14.59
CA VAL A 2 -19.50 -13.59 -13.56
C VAL A 2 -19.87 -14.37 -12.31
N LEU A 3 -18.93 -15.14 -11.77
CA LEU A 3 -19.08 -15.96 -10.58
C LEU A 3 -18.11 -15.44 -9.52
N ASP A 4 -18.65 -14.88 -8.43
CA ASP A 4 -17.89 -14.33 -7.32
C ASP A 4 -17.98 -15.26 -6.11
N ASP A 5 -16.83 -15.78 -5.69
CA ASP A 5 -16.63 -16.63 -4.51
C ASP A 5 -17.58 -17.84 -4.37
N VAL A 6 -18.06 -18.36 -5.50
CA VAL A 6 -19.01 -19.47 -5.56
C VAL A 6 -18.46 -20.81 -5.04
N THR A 7 -17.16 -20.87 -4.78
CA THR A 7 -16.47 -22.07 -4.29
C THR A 7 -16.28 -22.11 -2.78
N SER A 8 -16.62 -21.03 -2.07
CA SER A 8 -16.43 -20.88 -0.62
C SER A 8 -17.13 -21.95 0.22
N SER A 9 -18.22 -22.53 -0.30
CA SER A 9 -19.04 -23.55 0.41
C SER A 9 -18.81 -24.99 -0.07
N PHE A 10 -17.93 -25.21 -1.05
CA PHE A 10 -17.63 -26.53 -1.59
C PHE A 10 -16.34 -27.09 -1.01
N ASP A 11 -16.28 -28.42 -0.83
CA ASP A 11 -15.01 -29.09 -0.59
C ASP A 11 -14.16 -29.17 -1.88
N ALA A 12 -12.87 -29.46 -1.72
CA ALA A 12 -11.90 -29.45 -2.82
C ALA A 12 -12.27 -30.37 -4.00
N GLY A 13 -12.98 -31.48 -3.76
CA GLY A 13 -13.40 -32.40 -4.82
C GLY A 13 -14.52 -31.80 -5.66
N HIS A 14 -15.52 -31.22 -5.00
CA HIS A 14 -16.64 -30.55 -5.67
C HIS A 14 -16.21 -29.26 -6.38
N GLN A 15 -15.28 -28.50 -5.79
CA GLN A 15 -14.67 -27.34 -6.45
C GLN A 15 -13.99 -27.74 -7.77
N PHE A 16 -13.20 -28.82 -7.76
CA PHE A 16 -12.54 -29.30 -8.96
C PHE A 16 -13.54 -29.77 -10.03
N ALA A 17 -14.55 -30.54 -9.63
CA ALA A 17 -15.58 -31.04 -10.55
C ALA A 17 -16.37 -29.90 -11.22
N LEU A 18 -16.72 -28.86 -10.46
CA LEU A 18 -17.39 -27.68 -10.99
C LEU A 18 -16.52 -26.96 -12.03
N MET A 19 -15.25 -26.74 -11.71
CA MET A 19 -14.32 -26.03 -12.60
C MET A 19 -14.03 -26.82 -13.88
N ASP A 20 -13.89 -28.14 -13.77
CA ASP A 20 -13.68 -29.00 -14.93
C ASP A 20 -14.93 -29.04 -15.83
N ALA A 21 -16.14 -29.08 -15.26
CA ALA A 21 -17.39 -29.00 -16.01
C ALA A 21 -17.55 -27.65 -16.74
N LEU A 22 -17.22 -26.54 -16.06
CA LEU A 22 -17.22 -25.20 -16.67
C LEU A 22 -16.28 -25.15 -17.88
N ARG A 23 -15.08 -25.69 -17.73
CA ARG A 23 -14.04 -25.73 -18.77
C ARG A 23 -14.35 -26.67 -19.93
N THR A 24 -14.93 -27.83 -19.67
CA THR A 24 -15.04 -28.87 -20.71
C THR A 24 -16.41 -28.92 -21.37
N LEU A 25 -17.47 -28.46 -20.70
CA LEU A 25 -18.83 -28.65 -21.17
C LEU A 25 -19.56 -27.33 -21.44
N LEU A 26 -19.26 -26.28 -20.69
CA LEU A 26 -20.09 -25.06 -20.67
C LEU A 26 -19.46 -23.87 -21.37
N GLN A 27 -18.14 -23.85 -21.56
CA GLN A 27 -17.46 -22.71 -22.17
C GLN A 27 -17.60 -22.65 -23.69
N TYR A 28 -17.57 -21.44 -24.24
CA TYR A 28 -17.65 -21.16 -25.69
C TYR A 28 -16.60 -21.92 -26.52
N GLY A 29 -15.41 -22.16 -25.96
CA GLY A 29 -14.36 -22.95 -26.66
C GLY A 29 -14.70 -24.43 -26.84
N ALA A 30 -15.64 -24.98 -26.06
CA ALA A 30 -16.03 -26.39 -26.08
C ALA A 30 -17.42 -26.63 -26.70
N ALA A 31 -18.28 -25.61 -26.78
CA ALA A 31 -19.60 -25.68 -27.37
C ALA A 31 -19.88 -24.42 -28.24
N PRO A 32 -20.46 -24.54 -29.45
CA PRO A 32 -20.72 -23.41 -30.34
C PRO A 32 -21.56 -22.26 -29.75
N ASP A 33 -22.41 -22.58 -28.76
CA ASP A 33 -23.23 -21.63 -27.99
C ASP A 33 -22.77 -21.51 -26.52
N GLY A 34 -21.55 -21.93 -26.22
CA GLY A 34 -21.03 -21.94 -24.85
C GLY A 34 -20.88 -20.54 -24.25
N LEU A 35 -20.84 -20.47 -22.93
CA LEU A 35 -20.80 -19.22 -22.20
C LEU A 35 -19.37 -18.74 -21.98
N GLN A 36 -19.18 -17.42 -21.92
CA GLN A 36 -17.97 -16.83 -21.35
C GLN A 36 -18.11 -16.77 -19.84
N PHE A 37 -17.11 -17.26 -19.11
CA PHE A 37 -17.06 -17.21 -17.65
C PHE A 37 -15.96 -16.27 -17.18
N ILE A 38 -16.26 -15.48 -16.15
CA ILE A 38 -15.28 -14.73 -15.35
C ILE A 38 -15.46 -15.22 -13.92
N ILE A 39 -14.40 -15.73 -13.31
CA ILE A 39 -14.42 -16.28 -11.96
C ILE A 39 -13.52 -15.44 -11.07
N LEU A 40 -14.07 -14.95 -9.95
CA LEU A 40 -13.33 -14.26 -8.91
C LEU A 40 -13.27 -15.18 -7.70
N SER A 41 -12.06 -15.51 -7.25
CA SER A 41 -11.85 -16.41 -6.12
C SER A 41 -10.58 -16.03 -5.36
N HIS A 42 -10.57 -16.36 -4.07
CA HIS A 42 -9.40 -16.25 -3.20
C HIS A 42 -8.82 -17.64 -2.83
N ASP A 43 -9.32 -18.71 -3.46
CA ASP A 43 -8.92 -20.09 -3.17
C ASP A 43 -7.59 -20.47 -3.83
N THR A 44 -6.59 -20.76 -2.99
CA THR A 44 -5.24 -21.13 -3.44
C THR A 44 -5.16 -22.48 -4.17
N SER A 45 -6.14 -23.36 -4.00
CA SER A 45 -6.19 -24.65 -4.71
C SER A 45 -6.61 -24.49 -6.16
N LEU A 46 -7.57 -23.58 -6.42
CA LEU A 46 -8.00 -23.19 -7.75
C LEU A 46 -6.89 -22.44 -8.49
N GLU A 47 -6.16 -21.56 -7.79
CA GLU A 47 -4.98 -20.89 -8.33
C GLU A 47 -4.01 -21.92 -8.94
N LYS A 48 -3.63 -22.95 -8.17
CA LYS A 48 -2.73 -24.02 -8.63
C LYS A 48 -3.30 -24.85 -9.77
N TYR A 49 -4.62 -25.02 -9.84
CA TYR A 49 -5.26 -25.76 -10.93
C TYR A 49 -5.16 -24.97 -12.24
N PHE A 50 -5.49 -23.68 -12.23
CA PHE A 50 -5.46 -22.83 -13.41
C PHE A 50 -4.05 -22.40 -13.82
N ASP A 51 -3.11 -22.34 -12.88
CA ASP A 51 -1.69 -22.13 -13.21
C ASP A 51 -1.12 -23.22 -14.12
N LYS A 52 -1.59 -24.47 -13.99
CA LYS A 52 -1.21 -25.57 -14.90
C LYS A 52 -1.74 -25.39 -16.32
N LEU A 53 -2.79 -24.58 -16.48
CA LEU A 53 -3.45 -24.29 -17.76
C LEU A 53 -2.96 -22.96 -18.36
N ASN A 54 -2.06 -22.27 -17.67
CA ASN A 54 -1.52 -20.99 -18.10
C ASN A 54 -0.71 -21.17 -19.39
N GLY A 55 -0.97 -20.31 -20.39
CA GLY A 55 -0.36 -20.40 -21.72
C GLY A 55 -1.12 -21.27 -22.73
N THR A 56 -2.26 -21.84 -22.35
CA THR A 56 -3.22 -22.40 -23.33
C THR A 56 -4.06 -21.28 -23.94
N THR A 57 -4.60 -21.50 -25.15
CA THR A 57 -5.50 -20.55 -25.82
C THR A 57 -6.88 -20.44 -25.17
N ASP A 58 -7.19 -21.36 -24.26
CA ASP A 58 -8.57 -21.60 -23.83
C ASP A 58 -8.90 -20.90 -22.50
N TRP A 59 -7.88 -20.62 -21.67
CA TRP A 59 -8.06 -20.02 -20.34
C TRP A 59 -7.01 -18.96 -20.01
N HIS A 60 -7.49 -17.81 -19.54
CA HIS A 60 -6.66 -16.74 -19.02
C HIS A 60 -6.79 -16.67 -17.51
N HIS A 61 -5.71 -16.94 -16.80
CA HIS A 61 -5.60 -16.77 -15.36
C HIS A 61 -4.75 -15.54 -15.06
N GLN A 62 -5.30 -14.62 -14.25
CA GLN A 62 -4.56 -13.48 -13.74
C GLN A 62 -4.69 -13.42 -12.23
N LYS A 63 -3.57 -13.58 -11.53
CA LYS A 63 -3.50 -13.33 -10.11
C LYS A 63 -3.54 -11.82 -9.87
N LEU A 64 -4.61 -11.34 -9.23
CA LEU A 64 -4.66 -9.97 -8.75
C LEU A 64 -3.66 -9.82 -7.60
N GLN A 65 -2.53 -9.16 -7.89
CA GLN A 65 -1.52 -8.85 -6.89
C GLN A 65 -1.91 -7.56 -6.17
N GLY A 66 -2.13 -7.69 -4.87
CA GLY A 66 -2.40 -6.57 -3.97
C GLY A 66 -2.68 -7.13 -2.58
N MET A 67 -2.15 -6.51 -1.53
CA MET A 67 -2.59 -6.89 -0.19
C MET A 67 -3.93 -6.23 0.09
N PRO A 68 -4.89 -6.95 0.71
CA PRO A 68 -6.12 -6.33 1.17
C PRO A 68 -5.77 -5.09 2.00
N PRO A 69 -6.53 -3.99 1.88
CA PRO A 69 -6.33 -2.82 2.73
C PRO A 69 -6.53 -3.28 4.17
N LYS A 70 -5.41 -3.46 4.89
CA LYS A 70 -5.45 -3.74 6.32
C LYS A 70 -6.08 -2.50 6.95
N GLY A 71 -7.20 -2.69 7.65
CA GLY A 71 -7.96 -1.62 8.27
C GLY A 71 -7.10 -0.74 9.20
N ARG A 72 -7.69 0.33 9.71
CA ARG A 72 -7.02 1.39 10.50
C ARG A 72 -6.06 0.80 11.53
N LEU A 73 -4.76 0.90 11.27
CA LEU A 73 -3.70 0.55 12.20
C LEU A 73 -3.46 1.74 13.14
N MET A 74 -4.14 1.77 14.30
CA MET A 74 -3.72 2.63 15.42
C MET A 74 -2.59 1.92 16.18
N VAL A 75 -1.41 1.95 15.58
CA VAL A 75 -0.19 1.34 16.10
C VAL A 75 0.39 2.26 17.19
N SER A 76 0.79 1.71 18.33
CA SER A 76 1.47 2.47 19.39
C SER A 76 2.90 2.83 18.98
N ALA A 77 3.54 3.80 19.64
CA ALA A 77 4.91 4.21 19.30
C ALA A 77 5.92 3.04 19.39
N GLN A 78 5.78 2.15 20.38
CA GLN A 78 6.61 0.95 20.52
C GLN A 78 6.43 -0.04 19.36
N GLU A 79 5.22 -0.14 18.82
CA GLU A 79 4.95 -1.00 17.68
C GLU A 79 5.50 -0.41 16.38
N ALA A 80 5.59 0.91 16.24
CA ALA A 80 6.20 1.55 15.08
C ALA A 80 7.71 1.25 14.96
N ASP A 81 8.43 1.32 16.09
CA ASP A 81 9.85 0.94 16.13
C ASP A 81 10.03 -0.55 15.82
N ARG A 82 9.10 -1.39 16.28
CA ARG A 82 9.07 -2.82 15.93
C ARG A 82 8.84 -3.04 14.44
N LEU A 83 7.89 -2.34 13.81
CA LEU A 83 7.63 -2.43 12.36
C LEU A 83 8.89 -2.05 11.56
N LYS A 84 9.57 -0.97 11.96
CA LYS A 84 10.84 -0.56 11.35
C LYS A 84 11.91 -1.64 11.50
N ALA A 85 12.10 -2.16 12.72
CA ALA A 85 13.11 -3.18 12.99
C ALA A 85 12.86 -4.46 12.19
N GLN A 86 11.59 -4.91 12.10
CA GLN A 86 11.20 -6.08 11.31
C GLN A 86 11.45 -5.84 9.81
N ALA A 87 11.06 -4.68 9.29
CA ALA A 87 11.35 -4.32 7.90
C ALA A 87 12.87 -4.35 7.62
N GLN A 88 13.68 -3.70 8.45
CA GLN A 88 15.14 -3.70 8.30
C GLN A 88 15.72 -5.12 8.36
N GLN A 89 15.34 -5.92 9.35
CA GLN A 89 15.84 -7.28 9.52
C GLN A 89 15.58 -8.14 8.28
N HIS A 90 14.34 -8.16 7.79
CA HIS A 90 13.97 -8.97 6.63
C HIS A 90 14.59 -8.44 5.33
N LEU A 91 14.66 -7.12 5.14
CA LEU A 91 15.27 -6.53 3.96
C LEU A 91 16.78 -6.76 3.92
N HIS A 92 17.49 -6.65 5.04
CA HIS A 92 18.93 -7.00 5.10
C HIS A 92 19.19 -8.49 4.82
N ALA A 93 18.24 -9.36 5.13
CA ALA A 93 18.29 -10.79 4.79
C ALA A 93 17.88 -11.10 3.34
N GLY A 94 17.55 -10.08 2.52
CA GLY A 94 17.07 -10.27 1.14
C GLY A 94 15.63 -10.77 1.03
N GLN A 95 14.89 -10.85 2.14
CA GLN A 95 13.52 -11.36 2.20
C GLN A 95 12.50 -10.26 1.87
N VAL A 96 12.51 -9.81 0.60
CA VAL A 96 11.70 -8.69 0.11
C VAL A 96 10.20 -8.90 0.34
N ASP A 97 9.68 -10.10 0.05
CA ASP A 97 8.25 -10.41 0.19
C ASP A 97 7.75 -10.33 1.64
N ILE A 98 8.65 -10.53 2.60
CA ILE A 98 8.35 -10.44 4.04
C ILE A 98 8.59 -9.01 4.56
N GLY A 99 9.65 -8.34 4.10
CA GLY A 99 10.04 -7.00 4.54
C GLY A 99 9.15 -5.87 4.01
N ALA A 100 8.74 -5.94 2.74
CA ALA A 100 7.94 -4.89 2.09
C ALA A 100 6.59 -4.63 2.78
N PRO A 101 5.84 -5.64 3.29
CA PRO A 101 4.63 -5.42 4.06
C PRO A 101 4.85 -4.65 5.37
N PHE A 102 5.93 -4.93 6.09
CA PHE A 102 6.29 -4.17 7.31
C PHE A 102 6.67 -2.74 6.98
N LEU A 103 7.39 -2.52 5.87
CA LEU A 103 7.71 -1.19 5.37
C LEU A 103 6.45 -0.39 5.04
N ARG A 104 5.46 -1.01 4.38
CA ARG A 104 4.16 -0.39 4.10
C ARG A 104 3.46 0.03 5.39
N GLN A 105 3.36 -0.88 6.37
CA GLN A 105 2.71 -0.57 7.66
C GLN A 105 3.44 0.55 8.41
N TYR A 106 4.78 0.59 8.33
CA TYR A 106 5.58 1.64 8.91
C TYR A 106 5.32 3.00 8.26
N LEU A 107 5.27 3.06 6.92
CA LEU A 107 4.91 4.28 6.19
C LEU A 107 3.50 4.75 6.57
N GLU A 108 2.52 3.85 6.54
CA GLU A 108 1.12 4.15 6.90
C GLU A 108 1.02 4.74 8.32
N TYR A 109 1.74 4.15 9.27
CA TYR A 109 1.83 4.67 10.62
C TYR A 109 2.40 6.09 10.66
N LYS A 110 3.53 6.33 9.98
CA LYS A 110 4.20 7.63 9.99
C LYS A 110 3.36 8.72 9.35
N LEU A 111 2.72 8.44 8.22
CA LEU A 111 1.80 9.38 7.57
C LEU A 111 0.59 9.67 8.46
N GLY A 112 -0.02 8.63 9.06
CA GLY A 112 -1.12 8.79 10.00
C GLY A 112 -0.74 9.61 11.24
N GLN A 113 0.48 9.41 11.75
CA GLN A 113 1.03 10.20 12.85
C GLN A 113 1.20 11.68 12.47
N ILE A 114 1.71 11.98 11.28
CA ILE A 114 1.86 13.36 10.79
C ILE A 114 0.50 14.02 10.66
N ILE A 115 -0.45 13.36 9.99
CA ILE A 115 -1.83 13.86 9.80
C ILE A 115 -2.48 14.16 11.16
N SER A 116 -2.41 13.20 12.10
CA SER A 116 -3.02 13.34 13.41
C SER A 116 -2.36 14.43 14.26
N LYS A 117 -1.03 14.55 14.24
CA LYS A 117 -0.31 15.51 15.10
C LYS A 117 -0.41 16.94 14.59
N LEU A 118 -0.46 17.13 13.27
CA LEU A 118 -0.50 18.44 12.65
C LEU A 118 -1.90 18.89 12.28
N GLU A 119 -2.91 18.07 12.58
CA GLU A 119 -4.32 18.31 12.24
C GLU A 119 -4.50 18.56 10.74
N VAL A 120 -3.80 17.78 9.91
CA VAL A 120 -3.90 17.90 8.45
C VAL A 120 -5.33 17.57 8.03
N PRO A 121 -6.03 18.47 7.31
CA PRO A 121 -7.36 18.19 6.83
C PRO A 121 -7.31 17.07 5.79
N VAL A 122 -8.06 16.00 6.05
CA VAL A 122 -8.27 14.90 5.11
C VAL A 122 -9.74 14.88 4.68
N PRO A 123 -10.06 14.73 3.39
CA PRO A 123 -11.45 14.73 2.93
C PRO A 123 -12.34 13.70 3.66
N PRO A 124 -13.65 13.98 3.87
CA PRO A 124 -14.55 13.12 4.65
C PRO A 124 -14.64 11.68 4.16
N ASP A 125 -14.55 11.48 2.84
CA ASP A 125 -14.52 10.16 2.18
C ASP A 125 -13.38 9.27 2.71
N TYR A 126 -12.33 9.86 3.27
CA TYR A 126 -11.18 9.16 3.84
C TYR A 126 -11.57 8.47 5.15
N THR A 127 -12.59 8.95 5.87
CA THR A 127 -13.05 8.32 7.11
C THR A 127 -14.00 7.14 6.85
N THR A 128 -14.69 7.14 5.71
CA THR A 128 -15.84 6.25 5.43
C THR A 128 -15.62 5.25 4.29
N ARG A 129 -14.70 5.51 3.34
CA ARG A 129 -14.42 4.65 2.17
C ARG A 129 -13.01 4.07 2.21
N GLY A 130 -12.91 2.80 2.62
CA GLY A 130 -11.63 2.09 2.78
C GLY A 130 -10.85 1.89 1.48
N ASP A 131 -11.53 1.87 0.34
CA ASP A 131 -10.98 1.80 -1.02
C ASP A 131 -10.21 3.06 -1.45
N ARG A 132 -10.52 4.23 -0.85
CA ARG A 132 -9.82 5.50 -1.14
C ARG A 132 -8.65 5.79 -0.18
N ARG A 133 -8.44 4.95 0.84
CA ARG A 133 -7.29 5.05 1.75
C ARG A 133 -6.06 4.39 1.13
N THR A 134 -5.42 5.11 0.21
CA THR A 134 -4.12 4.70 -0.34
C THR A 134 -3.00 5.54 0.25
N LEU A 135 -1.76 5.06 0.15
CA LEU A 135 -0.58 5.75 0.68
C LEU A 135 -0.33 7.04 -0.11
N SER A 136 -0.61 7.02 -1.42
CA SER A 136 -0.58 8.20 -2.29
C SER A 136 -1.45 9.30 -1.70
N THR A 137 -2.68 8.96 -1.34
CA THR A 137 -3.66 9.91 -0.82
C THR A 137 -3.21 10.59 0.48
N TYR A 138 -2.49 9.88 1.37
CA TYR A 138 -1.93 10.50 2.58
C TYR A 138 -0.77 11.44 2.27
N ILE A 139 0.11 11.08 1.34
CA ILE A 139 1.20 11.96 0.91
C ILE A 139 0.66 13.22 0.25
N ASP A 140 -0.35 13.10 -0.61
CA ASP A 140 -0.97 14.23 -1.29
C ASP A 140 -1.60 15.20 -0.27
N ALA A 141 -2.39 14.69 0.68
CA ALA A 141 -3.01 15.53 1.72
C ALA A 141 -1.99 16.30 2.57
N ILE A 142 -0.87 15.66 2.92
CA ILE A 142 0.22 16.30 3.68
C ILE A 142 0.89 17.37 2.81
N THR A 143 1.24 17.04 1.56
CA THR A 143 1.91 17.94 0.61
C THR A 143 1.04 19.16 0.31
N ASP A 144 -0.25 18.96 0.08
CA ASP A 144 -1.22 20.01 -0.21
C ASP A 144 -1.40 20.95 0.97
N ALA A 145 -1.51 20.41 2.19
CA ALA A 145 -1.60 21.23 3.39
C ALA A 145 -0.34 22.08 3.59
N VAL A 146 0.86 21.51 3.42
CA VAL A 146 2.11 22.28 3.49
C VAL A 146 2.14 23.38 2.43
N THR A 147 1.76 23.07 1.19
CA THR A 147 1.72 24.03 0.08
C THR A 147 0.73 25.16 0.37
N LEU A 148 -0.44 24.86 0.92
CA LEU A 148 -1.44 25.84 1.31
C LEU A 148 -0.90 26.80 2.39
N TYR A 149 -0.35 26.26 3.48
CA TYR A 149 0.19 27.09 4.55
C TYR A 149 1.43 27.88 4.11
N GLN A 150 2.23 27.33 3.19
CA GLN A 150 3.36 28.04 2.59
C GLN A 150 2.87 29.21 1.73
N ALA A 151 1.91 28.98 0.84
CA ALA A 151 1.33 30.03 -0.01
C ALA A 151 0.65 31.13 0.81
N ALA A 152 0.07 30.78 1.96
CA ALA A 152 -0.49 31.74 2.92
C ALA A 152 0.57 32.50 3.75
N GLY A 153 1.86 32.15 3.64
CA GLY A 153 2.93 32.74 4.47
C GLY A 153 2.86 32.34 5.95
N ARG A 154 2.14 31.25 6.27
CA ARG A 154 1.83 30.83 7.65
C ARG A 154 2.49 29.51 8.06
N CYS A 155 3.19 28.84 7.14
CA CYS A 155 3.83 27.56 7.44
C CYS A 155 4.91 27.70 8.53
N VAL A 156 4.85 26.84 9.54
CA VAL A 156 5.84 26.78 10.62
C VAL A 156 7.16 26.12 10.19
N MET A 157 7.14 25.30 9.15
CA MET A 157 8.31 24.60 8.63
C MET A 157 9.30 25.58 7.98
N SER A 158 10.58 25.23 8.03
CA SER A 158 11.63 25.98 7.34
C SER A 158 11.57 25.77 5.82
N ALA A 159 12.12 26.71 5.05
CA ALA A 159 12.21 26.58 3.59
C ALA A 159 12.96 25.31 3.16
N GLN A 160 13.98 24.89 3.93
CA GLN A 160 14.71 23.66 3.68
C GLN A 160 13.82 22.42 3.88
N GLN A 161 13.08 22.34 5.00
CA GLN A 161 12.17 21.22 5.27
C GLN A 161 11.09 21.09 4.19
N ILE A 162 10.55 22.21 3.72
CA ILE A 162 9.55 22.21 2.64
C ILE A 162 10.16 21.70 1.33
N SER A 163 11.35 22.20 0.97
CA SER A 163 12.05 21.76 -0.25
C SER A 163 12.42 20.28 -0.21
N GLU A 164 12.94 19.79 0.92
CA GLU A 164 13.29 18.37 1.10
C GLU A 164 12.06 17.46 1.02
N LEU A 165 10.95 17.85 1.65
CA LEU A 165 9.67 17.14 1.56
C LEU A 165 9.20 17.02 0.10
N GLN A 166 9.07 18.16 -0.60
CA GLN A 166 8.45 18.25 -1.92
C GLN A 166 9.32 17.69 -3.05
N ASN A 167 10.63 17.92 -2.99
CA ASN A 167 11.53 17.62 -4.11
C ASN A 167 12.30 16.31 -3.94
N HIS A 168 12.37 15.75 -2.73
CA HIS A 168 13.20 14.58 -2.45
C HIS A 168 12.42 13.44 -1.80
N HIS A 169 11.92 13.63 -0.58
CA HIS A 169 11.40 12.52 0.22
C HIS A 169 10.06 11.99 -0.30
N ALA A 170 9.08 12.86 -0.56
CA ALA A 170 7.78 12.42 -1.09
C ALA A 170 7.91 11.79 -2.50
N PRO A 171 8.62 12.41 -3.48
CA PRO A 171 8.83 11.79 -4.79
C PRO A 171 9.57 10.45 -4.72
N SER A 172 10.58 10.32 -3.86
CA SER A 172 11.32 9.06 -3.66
C SER A 172 10.40 7.95 -3.16
N ILE A 173 9.57 8.22 -2.15
CA ILE A 173 8.64 7.23 -1.60
C ILE A 173 7.57 6.85 -2.64
N VAL A 174 7.01 7.84 -3.34
CA VAL A 174 5.98 7.60 -4.34
C VAL A 174 6.53 6.78 -5.51
N GLY A 175 7.66 7.20 -6.07
CA GLY A 175 8.29 6.57 -7.22
C GLY A 175 8.80 5.16 -6.92
N ASN A 176 9.53 5.01 -5.81
CA ASN A 176 10.25 3.76 -5.50
C ASN A 176 9.42 2.75 -4.72
N PHE A 177 8.23 3.10 -4.23
CA PHE A 177 7.44 2.19 -3.40
C PHE A 177 5.95 2.24 -3.70
N ILE A 178 5.31 3.41 -3.56
CA ILE A 178 3.85 3.48 -3.61
C ILE A 178 3.30 3.11 -4.98
N ARG A 179 3.88 3.63 -6.08
CA ARG A 179 3.41 3.29 -7.44
C ARG A 179 3.48 1.80 -7.69
N HIS A 180 4.64 1.18 -7.44
CA HIS A 180 4.83 -0.26 -7.59
C HIS A 180 3.83 -1.06 -6.76
N TYR A 181 3.58 -0.60 -5.53
CA TYR A 181 2.68 -1.26 -4.60
C TYR A 181 1.20 -1.14 -5.00
N GLU A 182 0.74 0.06 -5.36
CA GLU A 182 -0.67 0.35 -5.64
C GLU A 182 -1.09 -0.07 -7.06
N THR A 183 -0.17 -0.06 -8.03
CA THR A 183 -0.47 -0.44 -9.42
C THR A 183 -0.15 -1.90 -9.73
N GLY A 184 0.40 -2.66 -8.77
CA GLY A 184 0.83 -4.04 -8.98
C GLY A 184 1.88 -4.19 -10.10
N ALA A 185 2.67 -3.14 -10.37
CA ALA A 185 3.62 -3.14 -11.47
C ALA A 185 4.74 -4.17 -11.22
N GLY A 186 4.85 -5.14 -12.14
CA GLY A 186 5.60 -6.39 -11.98
C GLY A 186 7.13 -6.32 -11.97
N THR A 187 7.75 -5.18 -11.65
CA THR A 187 9.21 -5.15 -11.41
C THR A 187 9.49 -5.51 -9.95
N PRO A 188 10.21 -6.61 -9.66
CA PRO A 188 10.52 -7.00 -8.29
C PRO A 188 11.29 -5.89 -7.58
N PHE A 189 10.89 -5.55 -6.34
CA PHE A 189 11.68 -4.65 -5.52
C PHE A 189 13.03 -5.28 -5.21
N ASN A 190 14.11 -4.50 -5.34
CA ASN A 190 15.39 -4.88 -4.77
C ASN A 190 15.41 -4.46 -3.29
N ALA A 191 16.02 -5.28 -2.42
CA ALA A 191 16.07 -5.03 -0.98
C ALA A 191 16.75 -3.70 -0.60
N TYR A 192 17.82 -3.30 -1.28
CA TYR A 192 18.50 -2.01 -1.10
C TYR A 192 17.60 -0.82 -1.46
N ALA A 193 16.78 -0.94 -2.51
CA ALA A 193 15.82 0.11 -2.87
C ALA A 193 14.80 0.30 -1.74
N LEU A 194 14.29 -0.78 -1.16
CA LEU A 194 13.36 -0.73 -0.03
C LEU A 194 14.01 -0.22 1.27
N LEU A 195 15.29 -0.51 1.50
CA LEU A 195 16.06 0.10 2.60
C LEU A 195 16.22 1.62 2.39
N GLY A 196 16.44 2.07 1.16
CA GLY A 196 16.47 3.49 0.82
C GLY A 196 15.10 4.18 1.03
N VAL A 197 14.01 3.49 0.70
CA VAL A 197 12.65 3.96 1.02
C VAL A 197 12.46 4.04 2.53
N LEU A 198 12.90 3.04 3.30
CA LEU A 198 12.82 3.05 4.76
C LEU A 198 13.53 4.27 5.35
N GLN A 199 14.70 4.63 4.83
CA GLN A 199 15.38 5.86 5.21
C GLN A 199 14.56 7.10 4.85
N SER A 200 14.07 7.17 3.61
CA SER A 200 13.25 8.29 3.12
C SER A 200 11.99 8.51 3.96
N ILE A 201 11.39 7.45 4.53
CA ILE A 201 10.25 7.55 5.45
C ILE A 201 10.63 8.28 6.74
N ASN A 202 11.81 7.96 7.32
CA ASN A 202 12.29 8.65 8.52
C ASN A 202 12.56 10.12 8.21
N ASP A 203 13.23 10.39 7.10
CA ASP A 203 13.60 11.74 6.69
C ASP A 203 12.35 12.60 6.40
N LEU A 204 11.33 12.01 5.74
CA LEU A 204 10.03 12.66 5.55
C LEU A 204 9.39 13.03 6.89
N ALA A 205 9.36 12.10 7.86
CA ALA A 205 8.79 12.37 9.16
C ALA A 205 9.56 13.47 9.91
N ASP A 206 10.87 13.50 9.72
CA ASP A 206 11.77 14.47 10.34
C ASP A 206 11.57 15.91 9.82
N CYS A 207 11.09 16.10 8.57
CA CYS A 207 10.69 17.41 8.07
C CYS A 207 9.64 18.09 8.97
N PHE A 208 8.83 17.32 9.70
CA PHE A 208 7.76 17.82 10.56
C PHE A 208 8.16 17.98 12.03
N THR A 209 9.45 18.09 12.29
CA THR A 209 9.98 18.24 13.65
C THR A 209 10.91 19.44 13.77
N TYR A 210 11.09 19.94 14.99
CA TYR A 210 12.05 20.97 15.34
C TYR A 210 12.80 20.57 16.61
N VAL A 211 13.97 21.16 16.81
CA VAL A 211 14.71 21.01 18.08
C VAL A 211 14.19 22.06 19.06
N ASP A 212 13.56 21.60 20.14
CA ASP A 212 13.11 22.48 21.21
C ASP A 212 14.33 23.13 21.90
N PRO A 213 14.50 24.47 21.82
CA PRO A 213 15.67 25.14 22.38
C PRO A 213 15.81 24.95 23.89
N ALA A 214 14.70 24.74 24.60
CA ALA A 214 14.69 24.57 26.05
C ALA A 214 15.08 23.14 26.48
N LYS A 215 14.84 22.15 25.62
CA LYS A 215 15.04 20.72 25.96
C LYS A 215 16.14 20.03 25.15
N GLY A 216 16.63 20.66 24.08
CA GLY A 216 17.61 20.08 23.15
C GLY A 216 17.13 18.80 22.46
N ARG A 217 15.81 18.58 22.41
CA ARG A 217 15.19 17.35 21.89
C ARG A 217 14.32 17.63 20.68
N LYS A 218 14.40 16.75 19.69
CA LYS A 218 13.57 16.77 18.48
C LYS A 218 12.12 16.49 18.86
N GLN A 219 11.22 17.37 18.46
CA GLN A 219 9.79 17.29 18.74
C GLN A 219 9.01 17.61 17.47
N TYR A 220 7.86 16.95 17.29
CA TYR A 220 6.94 17.31 16.22
C TYR A 220 6.42 18.74 16.42
N TYR A 221 6.20 19.44 15.31
CA TYR A 221 5.35 20.64 15.35
C TYR A 221 3.96 20.26 15.88
N ARG A 222 3.31 21.22 16.56
CA ARG A 222 1.95 21.03 17.08
C ARG A 222 0.88 21.18 16.00
N ARG A 223 1.18 21.94 14.95
CA ARG A 223 0.32 22.29 13.81
C ARG A 223 1.20 22.87 12.71
N LEU A 224 0.73 22.85 11.47
CA LEU A 224 1.44 23.45 10.33
C LEU A 224 1.40 25.00 10.35
N ASP A 225 0.40 25.56 11.03
CA ASP A 225 0.23 27.00 11.18
C ASP A 225 1.14 27.56 12.27
N ARG A 226 1.73 28.73 12.00
CA ARG A 226 2.59 29.48 12.92
C ARG A 226 1.79 30.23 14.00
N HIS A 227 0.48 30.44 13.79
CA HIS A 227 -0.40 31.22 14.68
C HIS A 227 -1.35 30.36 15.51
#